data_AF-A0A5J4X7R9-F1
#
_entry.id   AF-A0A5J4X7R9-F1
#
_cell.length_a   1.000
_cell.length_b   1.000
_cell.length_c   1.000
_cell.angle_alpha   90.00
_cell.angle_beta   90.00
_cell.angle_gamma   90.00
#
_symmetry.space_group_name_H-M   'P 1'
#
loop_
_entity.id
_entity.type
_entity.pdbx_description
1 polymer ?
#
loop_
_entity_poly.entity_id
_entity_poly.type
_entity_poly.pdbx_seq_one_letter_code
_entity_poly.pdbx_strand_id
1 'polypeptide(L)'
;MDHLDDDNLASQKPMHLVLFDDAILHLAQIARIIRMAHGNVLIVGFGGSGRQSLIRLAAHIANCKLQTVEVIKSYGQTEFREDLKKSLRVAGEKKQQYRKIK
;
A
#
# COMPACT_ATOMS: atom_id res chain seq x y z
N MET A 1 5.20 17.06 -6.55
CA MET A 1 5.85 17.25 -5.24
C MET A 1 4.79 17.29 -4.15
N ASP A 2 3.66 17.95 -4.39
CA ASP A 2 2.54 18.14 -3.46
C ASP A 2 2.02 16.85 -2.78
N HIS A 3 1.90 15.72 -3.47
CA HIS A 3 1.35 14.49 -2.86
C HIS A 3 2.20 13.90 -1.72
N LEU A 4 3.52 14.09 -1.73
CA LEU A 4 4.39 13.65 -0.65
C LEU A 4 4.21 14.54 0.59
N ASP A 5 4.06 15.84 0.37
CA ASP A 5 3.83 16.81 1.43
C ASP A 5 2.43 16.67 2.02
N ASP A 6 1.42 16.42 1.18
CA ASP A 6 0.05 16.07 1.59
C ASP A 6 0.03 14.78 2.43
N ASP A 7 0.75 13.75 1.99
CA ASP A 7 0.91 12.50 2.75
C ASP A 7 1.55 12.74 4.12
N ASN A 8 2.62 13.54 4.15
CA ASN A 8 3.36 13.87 5.35
C ASN A 8 2.53 14.70 6.33
N LEU A 9 1.64 15.55 5.83
CA LEU A 9 0.71 16.34 6.63
C LEU A 9 -0.45 15.49 7.19
N ALA A 10 -0.94 14.53 6.40
CA ALA A 10 -2.06 13.67 6.78
C ALA A 10 -1.66 12.47 7.67
N SER A 11 -0.39 12.05 7.63
CA SER A 11 0.10 10.82 8.28
C SER A 11 0.78 11.10 9.62
N GLN A 12 0.46 10.30 10.64
CA GLN A 12 1.18 10.31 11.93
C GLN A 12 2.64 9.83 11.84
N LYS A 13 3.03 9.23 10.70
CA LYS A 13 4.41 8.84 10.41
C LYS A 13 4.85 9.51 9.10
N PRO A 14 5.47 10.70 9.14
CA PRO A 14 5.98 11.36 7.94
C PRO A 14 7.11 10.55 7.29
N MET A 15 7.15 10.57 5.96
CA MET A 15 8.15 9.94 5.09
C MET A 15 9.01 11.02 4.44
N HIS A 16 10.29 11.05 4.81
CA HIS A 16 11.27 11.89 4.13
C HIS A 16 11.82 11.14 2.91
N LEU A 17 11.02 11.06 1.84
CA LEU A 17 11.41 10.34 0.61
C LEU A 17 12.11 11.28 -0.36
N VAL A 18 13.28 10.87 -0.86
CA VAL A 18 13.92 11.51 -2.03
C VAL A 18 13.52 10.71 -3.26
N LEU A 19 12.81 11.35 -4.19
CA LEU A 19 12.44 10.75 -5.47
C LEU A 19 13.54 10.98 -6.50
N PHE A 20 14.14 9.89 -6.97
CA PHE A 20 15.06 9.82 -8.10
C PHE A 20 14.47 8.91 -9.18
N ASP A 21 15.07 8.89 -10.37
CA ASP A 21 14.47 8.25 -11.56
C ASP A 21 14.05 6.80 -11.32
N ASP A 22 14.89 5.98 -10.70
CA ASP A 22 14.54 4.60 -10.38
C ASP A 22 13.39 4.52 -9.37
N ALA A 23 13.37 5.37 -8.35
CA ALA A 23 12.28 5.39 -7.36
C ALA A 23 10.94 5.75 -8.00
N ILE A 24 10.95 6.70 -8.94
CA ILE A 24 9.77 7.10 -9.72
C ILE A 24 9.32 5.95 -10.62
N LEU A 25 10.24 5.24 -11.26
CA LEU A 25 9.93 4.08 -12.09
C LEU A 25 9.27 2.96 -11.27
N HIS A 26 9.83 2.63 -10.10
CA HIS A 26 9.26 1.64 -9.20
C HIS A 26 7.88 2.08 -8.68
N LEU A 27 7.72 3.36 -8.32
CA LEU A 27 6.44 3.93 -7.92
C LEU A 27 5.38 3.79 -9.02
N ALA A 28 5.75 4.11 -10.27
CA ALA A 28 4.87 3.99 -11.43
C ALA A 28 4.44 2.54 -11.68
N GLN A 29 5.35 1.57 -11.53
CA GLN A 29 5.05 0.15 -11.64
C GLN A 29 4.05 -0.30 -10.57
N ILE A 30 4.28 0.07 -9.31
CA ILE A 30 3.39 -0.29 -8.19
C ILE A 30 2.00 0.34 -8.41
N ALA A 31 1.96 1.64 -8.73
CA ALA A 31 0.71 2.35 -8.96
C ALA A 31 -0.09 1.76 -10.14
N ARG A 32 0.60 1.28 -11.19
CA ARG A 32 -0.05 0.56 -12.29
C ARG A 32 -0.71 -0.74 -11.82
N ILE A 33 -0.02 -1.54 -11.01
CA ILE A 33 -0.56 -2.82 -10.52
C ILE A 33 -1.75 -2.62 -9.59
N ILE A 34 -1.70 -1.63 -8.69
CA ILE A 34 -2.82 -1.30 -7.79
C ILE A 34 -4.11 -0.97 -8.59
N ARG A 35 -3.99 -0.35 -9.76
CA ARG A 35 -5.14 0.00 -10.62
C ARG A 35 -5.67 -1.16 -11.45
N MET A 36 -4.94 -2.28 -11.57
CA MET A 36 -5.39 -3.44 -12.32
C MET A 36 -6.44 -4.21 -11.52
N ALA A 37 -7.51 -4.66 -12.18
CA ALA A 37 -8.47 -5.57 -11.58
C ALA A 37 -7.74 -6.86 -11.16
N HIS A 38 -7.87 -7.24 -9.88
CA HIS A 38 -7.19 -8.41 -9.30
C HIS A 38 -5.65 -8.36 -9.40
N GLY A 39 -5.06 -7.16 -9.41
CA GLY A 39 -3.61 -6.97 -9.44
C GLY A 39 -2.95 -7.43 -8.14
N ASN A 40 -1.95 -8.30 -8.26
CA ASN A 40 -1.08 -8.72 -7.15
C ASN A 40 0.37 -8.43 -7.51
N VAL A 41 1.18 -8.04 -6.53
CA VAL A 41 2.61 -7.77 -6.74
C VAL A 41 3.44 -8.42 -5.64
N LEU A 42 4.54 -9.05 -6.04
CA LEU A 42 5.61 -9.47 -5.15
C LEU A 42 6.82 -8.57 -5.40
N ILE A 43 7.29 -7.90 -4.35
CA ILE A 43 8.37 -6.92 -4.43
C ILE A 43 9.60 -7.49 -3.71
N VAL A 44 10.67 -7.78 -4.45
CA VAL A 44 11.87 -8.46 -3.91
C VAL A 44 13.09 -7.56 -3.94
N GLY A 45 13.67 -7.26 -2.78
CA GLY A 45 14.92 -6.51 -2.68
C GLY A 45 15.47 -6.43 -1.27
N PHE A 46 16.63 -5.79 -1.15
CA PHE A 46 17.35 -5.64 0.11
C PHE A 46 16.62 -4.70 1.09
N GLY A 47 16.77 -4.97 2.39
CA GLY A 47 16.26 -4.10 3.45
C GLY A 47 16.82 -2.67 3.33
N GLY A 48 16.01 -1.67 3.62
CA GLY A 48 16.41 -0.26 3.51
C GLY A 48 16.26 0.37 2.12
N SER A 49 15.89 -0.40 1.08
CA SER A 49 15.67 0.12 -0.29
C SER A 49 14.44 1.03 -0.48
N GLY A 50 13.73 1.38 0.59
CA GLY A 50 12.57 2.29 0.53
C GLY A 50 11.30 1.71 -0.10
N ARG A 51 11.27 0.42 -0.45
CA ARG A 51 10.13 -0.23 -1.13
C ARG A 51 8.82 -0.17 -0.37
N GLN A 52 8.85 -0.39 0.95
CA GLN A 52 7.66 -0.25 1.79
C GLN A 52 7.12 1.19 1.76
N SER A 53 8.01 2.17 1.80
CA SER A 53 7.67 3.58 1.72
C SER A 53 7.06 3.93 0.35
N LEU A 54 7.61 3.39 -0.75
CA LEU A 54 7.06 3.56 -2.09
C LEU A 54 5.67 2.93 -2.25
N ILE A 55 5.42 1.76 -1.66
CA ILE A 55 4.08 1.14 -1.66
C ILE A 55 3.08 2.02 -0.93
N ARG A 56 3.48 2.59 0.23
CA ARG A 56 2.62 3.47 1.01
C ARG A 56 2.25 4.73 0.24
N LEU A 57 3.23 5.37 -0.40
CA LEU A 57 3.00 6.52 -1.28
C LEU A 57 2.10 6.15 -2.47
N ALA A 58 2.34 5.00 -3.12
CA ALA A 58 1.50 4.54 -4.24
C ALA A 58 0.04 4.32 -3.81
N ALA A 59 -0.18 3.74 -2.62
CA ALA A 59 -1.51 3.53 -2.06
C ALA A 59 -2.20 4.86 -1.74
N HIS A 60 -1.48 5.85 -1.19
CA HIS A 60 -2.02 7.20 -0.98
C HIS A 60 -2.44 7.86 -2.29
N ILE A 61 -1.55 7.86 -3.30
CA ILE A 61 -1.85 8.42 -4.63
C ILE A 61 -3.08 7.74 -5.25
N ALA A 62 -3.24 6.43 -5.04
CA ALA A 62 -4.39 5.67 -5.53
C ALA A 62 -5.65 5.80 -4.65
N ASN A 63 -5.61 6.56 -3.55
CA ASN A 63 -6.67 6.64 -2.53
C ASN A 63 -7.10 5.25 -2.01
N CYS A 64 -6.16 4.31 -1.97
CA CYS A 64 -6.38 2.96 -1.46
C CYS A 64 -5.98 2.87 0.01
N LYS A 65 -6.79 2.18 0.81
CA LYS A 65 -6.43 1.89 2.20
C LYS A 65 -5.35 0.81 2.23
N LEU A 66 -4.17 1.16 2.73
CA LEU A 66 -3.11 0.19 2.99
C LEU A 66 -3.41 -0.58 4.28
N GLN A 67 -3.30 -1.90 4.24
CA GLN A 67 -3.37 -2.76 5.43
C GLN A 67 -2.10 -3.62 5.47
N THR A 68 -1.35 -3.52 6.56
CA THR A 68 -0.16 -4.32 6.82
C THR A 68 -0.40 -5.20 8.04
N VAL A 69 0.04 -6.46 7.96
CA VAL A 69 0.00 -7.37 9.12
C VAL A 69 1.23 -7.11 9.97
N GLU A 70 1.01 -6.85 11.26
CA GLU A 70 2.09 -6.73 12.24
C GLU A 70 2.29 -8.07 12.94
N VAL A 71 3.42 -8.73 12.64
CA VAL A 71 3.74 -10.03 13.24
C VAL A 71 4.35 -9.80 14.62
N ILE A 72 3.64 -10.23 15.66
CA ILE A 72 4.12 -10.27 17.04
C ILE A 72 4.52 -11.70 17.43
N LYS A 73 5.23 -11.87 18.55
CA LYS A 73 5.70 -13.20 19.01
C LYS A 73 4.59 -14.24 19.17
N SER A 74 3.38 -13.81 19.49
CA SER A 74 2.20 -14.67 19.65
C SER A 74 1.34 -14.79 18.39
N TYR A 75 1.80 -14.30 17.23
CA TYR A 75 1.02 -14.32 16.01
C TYR A 75 0.94 -15.75 15.45
N GLY A 76 -0.25 -16.35 15.51
CA GLY A 76 -0.54 -17.70 15.04
C GLY A 76 -1.65 -17.73 14.00
N GLN A 77 -2.20 -18.93 13.79
CA GLN A 77 -3.26 -19.15 12.79
C GLN A 77 -4.55 -18.40 13.13
N THR A 78 -4.86 -18.23 14.41
CA THR A 78 -6.09 -17.55 14.86
C THR A 78 -6.03 -16.07 14.53
N GLU A 79 -4.91 -15.42 14.85
CA GLU A 79 -4.66 -14.00 14.58
C GLU A 79 -4.67 -13.74 13.08
N PHE A 80 -4.02 -14.60 12.29
CA PHE A 80 -4.05 -14.52 10.83
C PHE A 80 -5.46 -14.62 10.26
N ARG A 81 -6.28 -15.55 10.76
CA ARG A 81 -7.68 -15.68 10.33
C ARG A 81 -8.49 -14.43 10.66
N GLU A 82 -8.27 -13.83 11.82
CA GLU A 82 -8.95 -12.59 12.20
C GLU A 82 -8.53 -11.41 11.32
N ASP A 83 -7.24 -11.26 11.00
CA ASP A 83 -6.77 -10.20 10.10
C ASP A 83 -7.26 -10.39 8.66
N LEU A 84 -7.35 -11.64 8.20
CA LEU A 84 -7.96 -11.97 6.91
C LEU A 84 -9.45 -11.61 6.88
N LYS A 85 -10.21 -11.96 7.93
CA LYS A 85 -11.63 -11.58 8.05
C LYS A 85 -11.80 -10.06 8.02
N LYS A 86 -10.97 -9.31 8.75
CA LYS A 86 -10.99 -7.83 8.72
C LYS A 86 -10.72 -7.30 7.32
N SER A 87 -9.69 -7.82 6.64
CA SER A 87 -9.34 -7.41 5.27
C SER A 87 -10.50 -7.66 4.30
N LEU A 88 -11.09 -8.86 4.34
CA LEU A 88 -12.23 -9.23 3.49
C LEU A 88 -13.47 -8.41 3.79
N ARG A 89 -13.76 -8.09 5.05
CA ARG A 89 -14.86 -7.19 5.41
C ARG A 89 -14.64 -5.79 4.87
N VAL A 90 -13.43 -5.23 4.99
CA VAL A 90 -13.12 -3.90 4.42
C VAL A 90 -13.30 -3.91 2.90
N ALA A 91 -12.86 -4.96 2.22
CA ALA A 91 -13.00 -5.11 0.77
C ALA A 91 -14.45 -5.38 0.33
N GLY A 92 -15.26 -6.04 1.16
CA GLY A 92 -16.64 -6.43 0.84
C GLY A 92 -17.72 -5.42 1.27
N GLU A 93 -17.57 -4.78 2.44
CA GLU A 93 -18.52 -3.80 2.98
C GLU A 93 -18.41 -2.45 2.31
N LYS A 94 -17.18 -2.04 1.95
CA LYS A 94 -16.96 -0.83 1.17
C LYS A 94 -16.92 -1.21 -0.29
N LYS A 95 -17.85 -0.67 -1.07
CA LYS A 95 -17.70 -0.45 -2.53
C LYS A 95 -16.55 0.54 -2.79
N GLN A 96 -15.37 0.32 -2.21
CA GLN A 96 -14.21 1.18 -2.33
C GLN A 96 -13.62 0.91 -3.72
N GLN A 97 -14.26 1.56 -4.70
CA GLN A 97 -13.81 1.79 -6.05
C GLN A 97 -13.49 0.54 -6.89
N TYR A 98 -14.47 -0.36 -7.03
CA TYR A 98 -14.68 -0.98 -8.35
C TYR A 98 -15.15 0.12 -9.30
N ARG A 99 -14.20 0.95 -9.77
CA ARG A 99 -14.44 1.84 -10.90
C ARG A 99 -14.76 0.90 -12.07
N LYS A 100 -16.05 0.78 -12.42
CA LYS A 100 -16.47 0.15 -13.67
C LYS A 100 -15.66 0.81 -14.77
N ILE A 101 -14.70 0.10 -15.33
CA ILE A 101 -14.13 0.46 -16.62
C ILE A 101 -15.29 0.23 -17.58
N LYS A 102 -15.85 1.34 -18.04
CA LYS A 102 -16.91 1.37 -19.06
C LYS A 102 -16.24 1.29 -20.42
#